data_AF-A0A4Q4TDY4-F1
#
_entry.id   AF-A0A4Q4TDY4-F1
#
_cell.length_a   1.000
_cell.length_b   1.000
_cell.length_c   1.000
_cell.angle_alpha   90.00
_cell.angle_beta   90.00
_cell.angle_gamma   90.00
#
_symmetry.space_group_name_H-M   'P 1'
#
loop_
_entity.id
_entity.type
_entity.pdbx_description
1 polymer ?
#
loop_
_entity_poly.entity_id
_entity_poly.type
_entity_poly.pdbx_seq_one_letter_code
_entity_poly.pdbx_strand_id
1 'polypeptide(L)'
;MDKPFHEIDPDGDIILVLRHPNASFADWDETREDVSEPLPNHSNISSIAGSAPPQPVAGPAPEDGPPAPVDDGPEADDADHTDPSEIQFRLSSKHLVSASPFFKKALRGPWKEGHSVTSDGYRYIDAEEWDPDALLIVMQIIHGRNWSVPRSVSLEILAKIAVLVDYYNCHEAVHIFSEIWIKTLEGQVPAECSRELILWLGISRVFSSAEIFTVMTRTAIRQSQRPLPTLGLPAMESIIGERNRWIGS
;
A
#
# COMPACT_ATOMS: atom_id res chain seq x y z
N MET A 1 -13.58 -24.12 -9.78
CA MET A 1 -13.32 -24.04 -8.33
C MET A 1 -13.99 -22.79 -7.85
N ASP A 2 -14.75 -22.86 -6.76
CA ASP A 2 -15.38 -21.66 -6.20
C ASP A 2 -14.30 -20.69 -5.71
N LYS A 3 -14.47 -19.40 -5.97
CA LYS A 3 -13.54 -18.36 -5.51
C LYS A 3 -13.50 -18.34 -3.97
N PRO A 4 -12.33 -18.19 -3.33
CA PRO A 4 -12.27 -18.04 -1.88
C PRO A 4 -13.12 -16.84 -1.43
N PHE A 5 -14.07 -17.09 -0.53
CA PHE A 5 -15.03 -16.11 -0.06
C PHE A 5 -15.06 -16.06 1.47
N HIS A 6 -14.85 -14.88 2.03
CA HIS A 6 -14.90 -14.61 3.46
C HIS A 6 -16.13 -13.77 3.80
N GLU A 7 -17.14 -14.40 4.41
CA GLU A 7 -18.30 -13.70 4.94
C GLU A 7 -18.01 -13.17 6.36
N ILE A 8 -17.64 -11.89 6.46
CA ILE A 8 -17.34 -11.25 7.75
C ILE A 8 -18.62 -10.65 8.35
N ASP A 9 -19.46 -10.05 7.50
CA ASP A 9 -20.77 -9.52 7.85
C ASP A 9 -21.87 -10.15 6.96
N PRO A 10 -22.72 -11.04 7.51
CA PRO A 10 -23.85 -11.64 6.78
C PRO A 10 -24.92 -10.66 6.31
N ASP A 11 -24.95 -9.45 6.86
CA ASP A 11 -25.80 -8.35 6.42
C ASP A 11 -25.00 -7.27 5.65
N GLY A 12 -23.75 -7.60 5.30
CA GLY A 12 -22.84 -6.72 4.60
C GLY A 12 -23.35 -6.32 3.21
N ASP A 13 -23.14 -5.05 2.87
CA ASP A 13 -23.53 -4.40 1.61
C ASP A 13 -22.33 -4.06 0.71
N ILE A 14 -21.12 -4.46 1.10
CA ILE A 14 -19.87 -4.27 0.35
C ILE A 14 -19.26 -5.63 0.03
N ILE A 15 -18.81 -5.81 -1.20
CA ILE A 15 -17.89 -6.87 -1.61
C ILE A 15 -16.53 -6.24 -1.89
N LEU A 16 -15.53 -6.55 -1.08
CA LEU A 16 -14.14 -6.20 -1.39
C LEU A 16 -13.52 -7.36 -2.17
N VAL A 17 -12.98 -7.06 -3.35
CA VAL A 17 -12.33 -8.02 -4.24
C VAL A 17 -10.83 -7.81 -4.17
N LEU A 18 -10.11 -8.78 -3.61
CA LEU A 18 -8.66 -8.80 -3.55
C LEU A 18 -8.10 -9.52 -4.79
N ARG A 19 -7.36 -8.80 -5.62
CA ARG A 19 -6.67 -9.28 -6.82
C ARG A 19 -5.17 -9.44 -6.56
N HIS A 20 -4.53 -10.40 -7.22
CA HIS A 20 -3.10 -10.67 -7.09
C HIS A 20 -2.62 -10.81 -5.63
N PRO A 21 -3.27 -11.64 -4.79
CA PRO A 21 -2.92 -11.76 -3.38
C PRO A 21 -1.48 -12.28 -3.20
N ASN A 22 -0.87 -11.93 -2.06
CA ASN A 22 0.50 -12.33 -1.70
C ASN A 22 1.59 -11.79 -2.64
N ALA A 23 1.49 -10.53 -3.05
CA ALA A 23 2.60 -9.85 -3.70
C ALA A 23 3.84 -9.83 -2.78
N SER A 24 5.01 -9.66 -3.40
CA SER A 24 6.29 -9.67 -2.68
C SER A 24 6.32 -8.60 -1.59
N PHE A 25 6.83 -8.94 -0.41
CA PHE A 25 6.75 -8.07 0.76
C PHE A 25 8.11 -7.87 1.43
N ALA A 26 8.56 -6.62 1.40
CA ALA A 26 9.77 -6.15 2.07
C ALA A 26 11.01 -6.98 1.71
N ASP A 27 11.25 -7.18 0.41
CA ASP A 27 12.39 -7.97 -0.08
C ASP A 27 13.71 -7.33 0.33
N TRP A 28 14.53 -8.13 1.01
CA TRP A 28 15.85 -7.73 1.47
C TRP A 28 16.89 -8.20 0.47
N ASP A 29 17.53 -7.24 -0.20
CA ASP A 29 18.64 -7.54 -1.09
C ASP A 29 19.94 -7.71 -0.31
N GLU A 30 20.34 -8.97 -0.09
CA GLU A 30 21.63 -9.34 0.50
C GLU A 30 22.82 -8.95 -0.40
N THR A 31 22.59 -8.73 -1.70
CA THR A 31 23.62 -8.45 -2.71
C THR A 31 23.94 -6.97 -2.90
N ARG A 32 23.60 -6.10 -1.93
CA ARG A 32 24.18 -4.76 -1.85
C ARG A 32 25.68 -4.83 -1.53
N GLU A 33 26.45 -5.35 -2.49
CA GLU A 33 27.90 -5.26 -2.55
C GLU A 33 28.33 -3.79 -2.42
N ASP A 34 29.57 -3.63 -1.99
CA ASP A 34 30.21 -2.38 -1.58
C ASP A 34 30.47 -1.42 -2.74
N VAL A 35 29.41 -0.99 -3.42
CA VAL A 35 29.49 0.14 -4.33
C VAL A 35 29.46 1.41 -3.48
N SER A 36 30.65 1.80 -3.06
CA SER A 36 30.94 3.09 -2.46
C SER A 36 30.71 4.17 -3.52
N GLU A 37 29.46 4.61 -3.69
CA GLU A 37 29.22 5.86 -4.41
C GLU A 37 29.70 7.03 -3.54
N PRO A 38 30.70 7.81 -3.99
CA PRO A 38 31.11 9.00 -3.28
C PRO A 38 29.98 10.04 -3.38
N LEU A 39 29.65 10.68 -2.26
CA LEU A 39 28.75 11.83 -2.20
C LEU A 39 29.14 12.86 -3.28
N PRO A 40 28.16 13.42 -4.04
CA PRO A 40 28.45 14.44 -5.04
C PRO A 40 29.11 15.65 -4.40
N ASN A 41 30.31 15.97 -4.88
CA ASN A 41 31.09 17.12 -4.46
C ASN A 41 30.42 18.38 -5.01
N HIS A 42 29.89 19.24 -4.13
CA HIS A 42 29.27 20.51 -4.52
C HIS A 42 30.33 21.55 -4.89
N SER A 43 30.80 21.52 -6.14
CA SER A 43 31.59 22.60 -6.73
C SER A 43 31.46 22.63 -8.25
N ASN A 44 30.48 23.38 -8.76
CA ASN A 44 30.67 24.44 -9.78
C ASN A 44 29.38 24.72 -10.54
N ILE A 45 28.78 25.86 -10.21
CA ILE A 45 27.80 26.60 -11.00
C ILE A 45 28.59 27.54 -11.93
N SER A 46 28.34 27.48 -13.24
CA SER A 46 28.48 28.63 -14.16
C SER A 46 27.88 28.25 -15.54
N SER A 47 26.69 28.79 -15.90
CA SER A 47 26.47 29.89 -16.87
C SER A 47 26.29 29.40 -18.32
N ILE A 48 25.08 29.38 -18.90
CA ILE A 48 24.28 30.45 -19.56
C ILE A 48 24.37 30.42 -21.11
N ALA A 49 23.19 30.45 -21.74
CA ALA A 49 22.82 30.89 -23.11
C ALA A 49 23.46 30.13 -24.29
N GLY A 50 22.76 29.75 -25.36
CA GLY A 50 21.52 30.24 -25.96
C GLY A 50 21.78 30.40 -27.46
N SER A 51 20.92 29.88 -28.35
CA SER A 51 20.55 30.43 -29.67
C SER A 51 19.84 29.39 -30.55
N ALA A 52 18.79 29.86 -31.21
CA ALA A 52 17.83 29.15 -32.07
C ALA A 52 18.30 29.09 -33.57
N PRO A 53 17.39 28.98 -34.56
CA PRO A 53 16.83 27.77 -35.19
C PRO A 53 17.16 27.68 -36.72
N PRO A 54 16.55 26.75 -37.48
CA PRO A 54 15.85 27.22 -38.70
C PRO A 54 14.51 26.52 -39.01
N GLN A 55 13.61 27.28 -39.65
CA GLN A 55 12.39 26.86 -40.36
C GLN A 55 12.70 26.54 -41.85
N PRO A 56 11.72 26.44 -42.78
CA PRO A 56 10.66 25.44 -42.96
C PRO A 56 10.72 24.79 -44.37
N VAL A 57 10.03 23.68 -44.60
CA VAL A 57 9.72 23.22 -45.98
C VAL A 57 8.25 22.84 -46.12
N ALA A 58 7.69 23.26 -47.25
CA ALA A 58 6.28 23.41 -47.56
C ALA A 58 5.53 22.09 -47.79
N GLY A 59 4.22 22.13 -47.56
CA GLY A 59 3.26 21.07 -47.90
C GLY A 59 3.03 20.89 -49.41
N PRO A 60 2.14 19.96 -49.78
CA PRO A 60 0.74 20.35 -49.96
C PRO A 60 -0.28 19.39 -49.31
N ALA A 61 -1.46 19.94 -49.01
CA ALA A 61 -2.71 19.25 -48.67
C ALA A 61 -3.62 19.16 -49.92
N PRO A 62 -4.87 18.70 -49.83
CA PRO A 62 -5.39 17.41 -49.33
C PRO A 62 -6.19 16.67 -50.43
N GLU A 63 -6.43 15.37 -50.30
CA GLU A 63 -7.50 14.70 -51.07
C GLU A 63 -8.63 14.28 -50.12
N ASP A 64 -9.77 14.95 -50.29
CA ASP A 64 -11.07 14.61 -49.70
C ASP A 64 -11.63 13.34 -50.35
N GLY A 65 -11.68 12.25 -49.58
CA GLY A 65 -12.49 11.07 -49.88
C GLY A 65 -13.53 10.88 -48.76
N PRO A 66 -14.82 10.62 -49.09
CA PRO A 66 -15.86 10.49 -48.07
C PRO A 66 -15.65 9.21 -47.23
N PRO A 67 -15.89 9.23 -45.91
CA PRO A 67 -15.79 8.03 -45.09
C PRO A 67 -16.96 7.08 -45.38
N ALA A 68 -16.64 5.81 -45.63
CA ALA A 68 -17.59 4.71 -45.68
C ALA A 68 -18.25 4.50 -44.30
N PRO A 69 -19.51 4.03 -44.25
CA PRO A 69 -20.21 3.80 -43.00
C PRO A 69 -19.56 2.63 -42.24
N VAL A 70 -19.09 2.91 -41.02
CA VAL A 70 -18.75 1.85 -40.05
C VAL A 70 -20.05 1.32 -39.47
N ASP A 71 -20.23 0.02 -39.70
CA ASP A 71 -21.33 -0.82 -39.27
C ASP A 71 -21.38 -0.92 -37.74
N ASP A 72 -22.49 -0.48 -37.14
CA ASP A 72 -22.85 -0.68 -35.74
C ASP A 72 -23.12 -2.18 -35.49
N GLY A 73 -22.08 -2.93 -35.17
CA GLY A 73 -22.18 -4.24 -34.54
C GLY A 73 -22.33 -4.08 -33.02
N PRO A 74 -23.19 -4.87 -32.33
CA PRO A 74 -23.40 -4.71 -30.91
C PRO A 74 -22.13 -5.08 -30.13
N GLU A 75 -21.66 -4.18 -29.27
CA GLU A 75 -20.74 -4.48 -28.17
C GLU A 75 -21.38 -5.56 -27.30
N ALA A 76 -20.99 -6.80 -27.54
CA ALA A 76 -21.37 -7.94 -26.73
C ALA A 76 -20.29 -8.17 -25.65
N ASP A 77 -20.78 -8.14 -24.42
CA ASP A 77 -20.30 -8.84 -23.23
C ASP A 77 -18.95 -8.43 -22.66
N ASP A 78 -19.01 -7.33 -21.91
CA ASP A 78 -18.16 -7.05 -20.76
C ASP A 78 -18.52 -8.03 -19.62
N ALA A 79 -18.04 -9.27 -19.71
CA ALA A 79 -18.01 -10.20 -18.58
C ALA A 79 -16.99 -11.33 -18.82
N ASP A 80 -16.10 -11.49 -17.84
CA ASP A 80 -15.27 -12.67 -17.56
C ASP A 80 -13.80 -12.61 -17.98
N HIS A 81 -13.10 -11.56 -17.53
CA HIS A 81 -11.70 -11.70 -17.15
C HIS A 81 -11.60 -12.29 -15.73
N THR A 82 -11.92 -13.58 -15.59
CA THR A 82 -11.76 -14.30 -14.32
C THR A 82 -10.29 -14.67 -14.11
N ASP A 83 -9.58 -13.85 -13.32
CA ASP A 83 -8.33 -14.33 -12.71
C ASP A 83 -8.70 -15.33 -11.60
N PRO A 84 -8.24 -16.60 -11.67
CA PRO A 84 -8.46 -17.59 -10.62
C PRO A 84 -7.84 -17.22 -9.26
N SER A 85 -7.09 -16.11 -9.15
CA SER A 85 -6.46 -15.64 -7.91
C SER A 85 -7.33 -14.74 -7.02
N GLU A 86 -8.53 -14.35 -7.46
CA GLU A 86 -9.37 -13.39 -6.71
C GLU A 86 -9.94 -13.96 -5.39
N ILE A 87 -9.82 -13.17 -4.31
CA ILE A 87 -10.42 -13.46 -3.00
C ILE A 87 -11.47 -12.39 -2.68
N GLN A 88 -12.65 -12.80 -2.24
CA GLN A 88 -13.74 -11.88 -1.94
C GLN A 88 -14.06 -11.81 -0.44
N PHE A 89 -14.39 -10.62 0.03
CA PHE A 89 -14.77 -10.36 1.42
C PHE A 89 -16.12 -9.63 1.46
N ARG A 90 -17.09 -10.20 2.17
CA ARG A 90 -18.38 -9.53 2.41
C ARG A 90 -18.32 -8.72 3.69
N LEU A 91 -18.47 -7.41 3.53
CA LEU A 91 -18.22 -6.38 4.54
C LEU A 91 -19.42 -5.44 4.66
N SER A 92 -19.47 -4.69 5.74
CA SER A 92 -20.47 -3.66 5.98
C SER A 92 -19.87 -2.27 5.83
N SER A 93 -20.49 -1.49 4.94
CA SER A 93 -20.13 -0.09 4.72
C SER A 93 -20.20 0.74 6.00
N LYS A 94 -21.13 0.42 6.91
CA LYS A 94 -21.28 1.15 8.18
C LYS A 94 -20.04 0.97 9.06
N HIS A 95 -19.54 -0.27 9.18
CA HIS A 95 -18.34 -0.57 9.95
C HIS A 95 -17.10 0.06 9.30
N LEU A 96 -16.91 -0.14 8.00
CA LEU A 96 -15.79 0.42 7.24
C LEU A 96 -15.72 1.95 7.35
N VAL A 97 -16.83 2.64 7.08
CA VAL A 97 -16.88 4.12 7.12
C VAL A 97 -16.67 4.65 8.55
N SER A 98 -17.12 3.92 9.57
CA SER A 98 -16.93 4.33 10.96
C SER A 98 -15.46 4.21 11.38
N ALA A 99 -14.77 3.16 10.95
CA ALA A 99 -13.41 2.84 11.39
C ALA A 99 -12.31 3.53 10.57
N SER A 100 -12.61 3.97 9.34
CA SER A 100 -11.60 4.42 8.38
C SER A 100 -12.03 5.67 7.61
N PRO A 101 -11.26 6.78 7.70
CA PRO A 101 -11.44 7.94 6.83
C PRO A 101 -11.28 7.62 5.35
N PHE A 102 -10.42 6.65 5.00
CA PHE A 102 -10.25 6.16 3.63
C PHE A 102 -11.59 5.60 3.10
N PHE A 103 -12.16 4.62 3.80
CA PHE A 103 -13.43 4.01 3.36
C PHE A 103 -14.59 5.00 3.43
N LYS A 104 -14.58 5.94 4.38
CA LYS A 104 -15.53 7.06 4.41
C LYS A 104 -15.48 7.89 3.13
N LYS A 105 -14.27 8.24 2.66
CA LYS A 105 -14.08 8.99 1.42
C LYS A 105 -14.44 8.15 0.19
N ALA A 106 -14.05 6.87 0.15
CA ALA A 106 -14.35 5.98 -0.96
C ALA A 106 -15.86 5.75 -1.13
N LEU A 107 -16.59 5.53 -0.02
CA LEU A 107 -18.00 5.13 -0.04
C LEU A 107 -19.00 6.29 0.04
N ARG A 108 -18.59 7.47 0.52
CA ARG A 108 -19.47 8.65 0.62
C ARG A 108 -18.95 9.87 -0.14
N GLY A 109 -17.76 9.79 -0.73
CA GLY A 109 -17.18 10.86 -1.51
C GLY A 109 -17.79 10.94 -2.91
N PRO A 110 -17.59 12.03 -3.65
CA PRO A 110 -18.25 12.29 -4.94
C PRO A 110 -17.81 11.34 -6.08
N TRP A 111 -16.93 10.39 -5.80
CA TRP A 111 -16.41 9.42 -6.76
C TRP A 111 -17.44 8.31 -7.03
N LYS A 112 -17.51 7.88 -8.29
CA LYS A 112 -18.56 6.96 -8.77
C LYS A 112 -18.49 5.57 -8.14
N GLU A 113 -17.31 5.12 -7.71
CA GLU A 113 -17.07 3.82 -7.06
C GLU A 113 -17.89 3.61 -5.78
N GLY A 114 -18.25 4.67 -5.06
CA GLY A 114 -19.07 4.58 -3.85
C GLY A 114 -20.58 4.49 -4.08
N HIS A 115 -21.07 4.68 -5.32
CA HIS A 115 -22.47 5.01 -5.57
C HIS A 115 -23.26 4.00 -6.42
N SER A 116 -22.60 3.26 -7.32
CA SER A 116 -23.30 2.28 -8.14
C SER A 116 -23.44 0.96 -7.38
N VAL A 117 -24.65 0.71 -6.88
CA VAL A 117 -25.07 -0.62 -6.44
C VAL A 117 -25.27 -1.47 -7.69
N THR A 118 -24.60 -2.62 -7.75
CA THR A 118 -24.73 -3.59 -8.84
C THR A 118 -26.10 -4.30 -8.78
N SER A 119 -26.47 -5.01 -9.85
CA SER A 119 -27.77 -5.69 -9.96
C SER A 119 -28.02 -6.75 -8.87
N ASP A 120 -26.95 -7.29 -8.29
CA ASP A 120 -26.95 -8.22 -7.16
C ASP A 120 -27.15 -7.55 -5.78
N GLY A 121 -27.23 -6.22 -5.73
CA GLY A 121 -27.49 -5.46 -4.50
C GLY A 121 -26.25 -5.06 -3.70
N TYR A 122 -25.04 -5.34 -4.20
CA TYR A 122 -23.79 -5.00 -3.51
C TYR A 122 -23.10 -3.75 -4.10
N ARG A 123 -22.12 -3.22 -3.39
CA ARG A 123 -21.10 -2.32 -3.97
C ARG A 123 -19.75 -3.01 -3.92
N TYR A 124 -19.00 -2.91 -5.01
CA TYR A 124 -17.70 -3.54 -5.14
C TYR A 124 -16.58 -2.54 -4.87
N ILE A 125 -15.56 -2.98 -4.13
CA ILE A 125 -14.32 -2.23 -3.90
C ILE A 125 -13.16 -3.14 -4.31
N ASP A 126 -12.31 -2.67 -5.21
CA ASP A 126 -11.09 -3.40 -5.55
C ASP A 126 -9.98 -3.15 -4.52
N ALA A 127 -9.24 -4.20 -4.24
CA ALA A 127 -7.99 -4.19 -3.51
C ALA A 127 -7.00 -5.07 -4.26
N GLU A 128 -5.72 -4.73 -4.22
CA GLU A 128 -4.71 -5.46 -4.97
C GLU A 128 -3.49 -5.70 -4.09
N GLU A 129 -2.79 -6.82 -4.35
CA GLU A 129 -1.44 -7.09 -3.84
C GLU A 129 -1.32 -7.27 -2.33
N TRP A 130 -2.41 -7.19 -1.58
CA TRP A 130 -2.40 -7.45 -0.15
C TRP A 130 -2.20 -8.92 0.19
N ASP A 131 -1.60 -9.14 1.36
CA ASP A 131 -1.64 -10.42 2.04
C ASP A 131 -3.08 -10.67 2.54
N PRO A 132 -3.73 -11.77 2.13
CA PRO A 132 -5.12 -12.04 2.43
C PRO A 132 -5.37 -12.28 3.92
N ASP A 133 -4.41 -12.86 4.65
CA ASP A 133 -4.55 -13.12 6.08
C ASP A 133 -4.46 -11.82 6.87
N ALA A 134 -3.49 -10.96 6.53
CA ALA A 134 -3.38 -9.62 7.14
C ALA A 134 -4.64 -8.79 6.86
N LEU A 135 -5.16 -8.81 5.62
CA LEU A 135 -6.38 -8.10 5.24
C LEU A 135 -7.59 -8.65 6.01
N LEU A 136 -7.75 -9.97 6.08
CA LEU A 136 -8.81 -10.63 6.83
C LEU A 136 -8.78 -10.23 8.31
N ILE A 137 -7.61 -10.18 8.93
CA ILE A 137 -7.46 -9.74 10.33
C ILE A 137 -7.95 -8.30 10.50
N VAL A 138 -7.49 -7.36 9.66
CA VAL A 138 -7.92 -5.96 9.74
C VAL A 138 -9.43 -5.82 9.55
N MET A 139 -10.00 -6.53 8.58
CA MET A 139 -11.44 -6.48 8.32
C MET A 139 -12.25 -7.08 9.48
N GLN A 140 -11.79 -8.16 10.11
CA GLN A 140 -12.43 -8.72 11.30
C GLN A 140 -12.42 -7.72 12.48
N ILE A 141 -11.31 -7.01 12.69
CA ILE A 141 -11.22 -5.98 13.73
C ILE A 141 -12.21 -4.84 13.47
N ILE A 142 -12.26 -4.32 12.24
CA ILE A 142 -13.19 -3.25 11.85
C ILE A 142 -14.66 -3.64 12.09
N HIS A 143 -14.98 -4.93 11.90
CA HIS A 143 -16.34 -5.47 12.11
C HIS A 143 -16.59 -5.98 13.53
N GLY A 144 -15.68 -5.72 14.47
CA GLY A 144 -15.82 -6.14 15.87
C GLY A 144 -15.85 -7.66 16.07
N ARG A 145 -15.33 -8.44 15.11
CA ARG A 145 -15.27 -9.91 15.15
C ARG A 145 -14.07 -10.38 15.99
N ASN A 146 -13.93 -9.81 17.18
CA ASN A 146 -12.75 -9.95 18.05
C ASN A 146 -12.40 -11.40 18.40
N TRP A 147 -13.39 -12.29 18.47
CA TRP A 147 -13.17 -13.71 18.75
C TRP A 147 -12.38 -14.42 17.64
N SER A 148 -12.51 -13.95 16.42
CA SER A 148 -11.84 -14.52 15.25
C SER A 148 -10.47 -13.87 14.97
N VAL A 149 -10.11 -12.85 15.74
CA VAL A 149 -8.81 -12.17 15.65
C VAL A 149 -7.76 -12.95 16.47
N PRO A 150 -6.60 -13.31 15.88
CA PRO A 150 -5.60 -14.10 16.58
C PRO A 150 -4.99 -13.35 17.76
N ARG A 151 -4.69 -14.09 18.85
CA ARG A 151 -4.07 -13.52 20.07
C ARG A 151 -2.58 -13.20 19.90
N SER A 152 -1.94 -13.80 18.90
CA SER A 152 -0.54 -13.60 18.53
C SER A 152 -0.40 -13.68 17.02
N VAL A 153 0.49 -12.88 16.45
CA VAL A 153 0.85 -12.89 15.03
C VAL A 153 2.37 -12.94 14.88
N SER A 154 2.87 -13.34 13.71
CA SER A 154 4.31 -13.22 13.40
C SER A 154 4.70 -11.76 13.19
N LEU A 155 6.00 -11.45 13.29
CA LEU A 155 6.52 -10.12 12.96
C LEU A 155 6.14 -9.69 11.54
N GLU A 156 6.20 -10.61 10.58
CA GLU A 156 5.85 -10.34 9.18
C GLU A 156 4.36 -10.00 9.01
N ILE A 157 3.45 -10.75 9.63
CA ILE A 157 2.01 -10.45 9.59
C ILE A 157 1.73 -9.11 10.28
N LEU A 158 2.38 -8.82 11.41
CA LEU A 158 2.23 -7.52 12.06
C LEU A 158 2.71 -6.37 11.18
N ALA A 159 3.80 -6.54 10.44
CA ALA A 159 4.30 -5.54 9.49
C ALA A 159 3.34 -5.34 8.31
N LYS A 160 2.78 -6.42 7.76
CA LYS A 160 1.74 -6.36 6.71
C LYS A 160 0.47 -5.66 7.21
N ILE A 161 0.03 -5.97 8.43
CA ILE A 161 -1.07 -5.26 9.10
C ILE A 161 -0.75 -3.78 9.27
N ALA A 162 0.49 -3.42 9.66
CA ALA A 162 0.89 -2.03 9.80
C ALA A 162 0.75 -1.25 8.47
N VAL A 163 1.15 -1.85 7.34
CA VAL A 163 0.96 -1.23 6.01
C VAL A 163 -0.52 -1.02 5.70
N LEU A 164 -1.37 -2.01 5.95
CA LEU A 164 -2.82 -1.90 5.75
C LEU A 164 -3.45 -0.82 6.65
N VAL A 165 -3.00 -0.74 7.91
CA VAL A 165 -3.50 0.24 8.89
C VAL A 165 -3.13 1.66 8.50
N ASP A 166 -1.91 1.88 8.00
CA ASP A 166 -1.46 3.16 7.49
C ASP A 166 -2.24 3.55 6.21
N TYR A 167 -2.36 2.62 5.26
CA TYR A 167 -3.07 2.81 3.99
C TYR A 167 -4.56 3.13 4.19
N TYR A 168 -5.28 2.28 4.92
CA TYR A 168 -6.71 2.47 5.20
C TYR A 168 -6.96 3.48 6.33
N ASN A 169 -5.90 3.97 6.99
CA ASN A 169 -5.96 4.91 8.10
C ASN A 169 -6.95 4.48 9.20
N CYS A 170 -6.83 3.24 9.67
CA CYS A 170 -7.71 2.63 10.68
C CYS A 170 -7.01 2.34 12.02
N HIS A 171 -6.01 3.16 12.36
CA HIS A 171 -5.17 3.04 13.56
C HIS A 171 -5.97 2.81 14.85
N GLU A 172 -7.03 3.59 15.06
CA GLU A 172 -7.88 3.50 16.26
C GLU A 172 -8.53 2.11 16.41
N ALA A 173 -9.02 1.53 15.31
CA ALA A 173 -9.69 0.24 15.34
C ALA A 173 -8.74 -0.90 15.75
N VAL A 174 -7.48 -0.81 15.33
CA VAL A 174 -6.47 -1.87 15.54
C VAL A 174 -5.65 -1.67 16.81
N HIS A 175 -5.76 -0.49 17.46
CA HIS A 175 -4.91 -0.06 18.57
C HIS A 175 -4.68 -1.14 19.65
N ILE A 176 -5.75 -1.64 20.28
CA ILE A 176 -5.66 -2.64 21.36
C ILE A 176 -4.99 -3.94 20.91
N PHE A 177 -5.27 -4.41 19.69
CA PHE A 177 -4.65 -5.63 19.18
C PHE A 177 -3.16 -5.42 18.88
N SER A 178 -2.81 -4.26 18.32
CA SER A 178 -1.42 -3.93 18.02
C SER A 178 -0.55 -3.90 19.28
N GLU A 179 -1.01 -3.31 20.39
CA GLU A 179 -0.28 -3.33 21.67
C GLU A 179 -0.03 -4.75 22.19
N ILE A 180 -1.04 -5.63 22.08
CA ILE A 180 -0.94 -7.03 22.53
C ILE A 180 0.10 -7.79 21.70
N TRP A 181 0.05 -7.64 20.38
CA TRP A 181 0.97 -8.32 19.47
C TRP A 181 2.40 -7.80 19.59
N ILE A 182 2.58 -6.48 19.67
CA ILE A 182 3.88 -5.85 19.88
C ILE A 182 4.51 -6.39 21.17
N LYS A 183 3.76 -6.38 22.28
CA LYS A 183 4.25 -6.90 23.57
C LYS A 183 4.63 -8.37 23.51
N THR A 184 3.92 -9.17 22.71
CA THR A 184 4.23 -10.60 22.53
C THR A 184 5.53 -10.78 21.74
N LEU A 185 5.89 -9.83 20.88
CA LEU A 185 7.05 -9.88 19.99
C LEU A 185 8.29 -9.15 20.54
N GLU A 186 8.19 -8.34 21.61
CA GLU A 186 9.29 -7.54 22.19
C GLU A 186 10.58 -8.33 22.46
N GLY A 187 10.51 -9.64 22.73
CA GLY A 187 11.69 -10.49 22.92
C GLY A 187 12.46 -10.84 21.63
N GLN A 188 11.94 -10.48 20.46
CA GLN A 188 12.48 -10.83 19.13
C GLN A 188 13.13 -9.63 18.43
N VAL A 189 13.46 -8.60 19.19
CA VAL A 189 14.03 -7.37 18.67
C VAL A 189 15.47 -7.63 18.17
N PRO A 190 15.78 -7.35 16.89
CA PRO A 190 17.06 -7.71 16.30
C PRO A 190 18.19 -6.84 16.85
N ALA A 191 19.32 -7.50 17.13
CA ALA A 191 20.57 -6.83 17.54
C ALA A 191 21.38 -6.31 16.35
N GLU A 192 21.03 -6.71 15.12
CA GLU A 192 21.76 -6.42 13.89
C GLU A 192 20.89 -5.70 12.86
N CYS A 193 21.54 -4.89 11.99
CA CYS A 193 20.90 -4.26 10.85
C CYS A 193 20.45 -5.31 9.83
N SER A 194 19.16 -5.65 9.87
CA SER A 194 18.53 -6.78 9.18
C SER A 194 17.16 -6.38 8.61
N ARG A 195 16.54 -7.25 7.81
CA ARG A 195 15.16 -7.07 7.32
C ARG A 195 14.20 -6.86 8.48
N GLU A 196 14.32 -7.66 9.53
CA GLU A 196 13.51 -7.62 10.74
C GLU A 196 13.61 -6.26 11.43
N LEU A 197 14.79 -5.63 11.43
CA LEU A 197 14.98 -4.29 12.00
C LEU A 197 14.14 -3.25 11.25
N ILE A 198 14.11 -3.34 9.92
CA ILE A 198 13.29 -2.43 9.10
C ILE A 198 11.79 -2.67 9.35
N LEU A 199 11.36 -3.94 9.47
CA LEU A 199 9.97 -4.26 9.83
C LEU A 199 9.60 -3.64 11.18
N TRP A 200 10.47 -3.77 12.19
CA TRP A 200 10.26 -3.16 13.51
C TRP A 200 10.22 -1.62 13.46
N LEU A 201 11.04 -0.99 12.62
CA LEU A 201 10.97 0.47 12.39
C LEU A 201 9.62 0.86 11.79
N GLY A 202 9.14 0.14 10.77
CA GLY A 202 7.83 0.38 10.16
C GLY A 202 6.68 0.22 11.16
N ILE A 203 6.65 -0.90 11.89
CA ILE A 203 5.65 -1.19 12.92
C ILE A 203 5.65 -0.10 14.00
N SER A 204 6.82 0.22 14.55
CA SER A 204 6.93 1.24 15.60
C SER A 204 6.54 2.64 15.12
N ARG A 205 6.79 2.96 13.85
CA ARG A 205 6.39 4.23 13.24
C ARG A 205 4.88 4.34 13.05
N VAL A 206 4.22 3.29 12.56
CA VAL A 206 2.76 3.24 12.32
C VAL A 206 2.02 3.26 13.65
N PHE A 207 2.41 2.40 14.60
CA PHE A 207 1.74 2.29 15.89
C PHE A 207 2.28 3.24 16.96
N SER A 208 3.14 4.19 16.58
CA SER A 208 3.70 5.23 17.48
C SER A 208 4.40 4.67 18.73
N SER A 209 5.06 3.53 18.62
CA SER A 209 5.85 2.94 19.72
C SER A 209 7.23 3.58 19.83
N ALA A 210 7.32 4.65 20.62
CA ALA A 210 8.53 5.45 20.76
C ALA A 210 9.74 4.65 21.31
N GLU A 211 9.51 3.72 22.23
CA GLU A 211 10.56 2.89 22.82
C GLU A 211 11.22 1.99 21.75
N ILE A 212 10.41 1.20 21.04
CA ILE A 212 10.90 0.33 19.96
C ILE A 212 11.56 1.17 18.87
N PHE A 213 10.94 2.27 18.44
CA PHE A 213 11.50 3.14 17.41
C PHE A 213 12.89 3.66 17.79
N THR A 214 13.07 4.07 19.05
CA THR A 214 14.35 4.57 19.57
C THR A 214 15.41 3.48 19.58
N VAL A 215 15.08 2.29 20.07
CA VAL A 215 16.02 1.15 20.13
C VAL A 215 16.45 0.72 18.73
N MET A 216 15.50 0.63 17.79
CA MET A 216 15.75 0.27 16.40
C MET A 216 16.58 1.31 15.65
N THR A 217 16.23 2.59 15.79
CA THR A 217 16.98 3.67 15.17
C THR A 217 18.42 3.74 15.71
N ARG A 218 18.60 3.55 17.02
CA ARG A 218 19.95 3.51 17.62
C ARG A 218 20.78 2.34 17.10
N THR A 219 20.17 1.16 16.96
CA THR A 219 20.84 -0.04 16.46
C THR A 219 21.25 0.15 15.00
N ALA A 220 20.32 0.65 14.17
CA ALA A 220 20.60 1.01 12.79
C ALA A 220 21.74 2.01 12.67
N ILE A 221 21.69 3.16 13.36
CA ILE A 221 22.74 4.20 13.28
C ILE A 221 24.11 3.65 13.65
N ARG A 222 24.19 2.73 14.63
CA ARG A 222 25.48 2.18 15.09
C ARG A 222 26.09 1.16 14.13
N GLN A 223 25.28 0.50 13.32
CA GLN A 223 25.71 -0.67 12.54
C GLN A 223 25.59 -0.49 11.04
N SER A 224 24.72 0.41 10.58
CA SER A 224 24.54 0.69 9.16
C SER A 224 25.75 1.45 8.64
N GLN A 225 26.46 0.87 7.68
CA GLN A 225 27.52 1.56 6.93
C GLN A 225 26.95 2.40 5.77
N ARG A 226 25.65 2.24 5.47
CA ARG A 226 24.92 2.90 4.38
C ARG A 226 23.50 3.29 4.81
N PRO A 227 22.81 4.16 4.06
CA PRO A 227 21.38 4.41 4.27
C PRO A 227 20.57 3.10 4.33
N LEU A 228 19.70 3.00 5.34
CA LEU A 228 18.76 1.88 5.44
C LEU A 228 17.86 1.82 4.20
N PRO A 229 17.57 0.63 3.65
CA PRO A 229 16.54 0.49 2.63
C PRO A 229 15.16 0.77 3.23
N THR A 230 14.26 1.35 2.44
CA THR A 230 12.84 1.49 2.82
C THR A 230 12.06 0.19 2.66
N LEU A 231 12.60 -0.76 1.89
CA LEU A 231 11.96 -2.04 1.52
C LEU A 231 10.56 -1.86 0.88
N GLY A 232 10.32 -0.72 0.22
CA GLY A 232 9.01 -0.38 -0.34
C GLY A 232 7.92 -0.14 0.71
N LEU A 233 8.28 0.03 1.98
CA LEU A 233 7.33 0.28 3.06
C LEU A 233 7.02 1.79 3.14
N PRO A 234 5.75 2.23 2.98
CA PRO A 234 5.40 3.65 2.99
C PRO A 234 5.82 4.37 4.27
N ALA A 235 5.67 3.71 5.42
CA ALA A 235 6.09 4.22 6.72
C ALA A 235 7.60 4.53 6.79
N MET A 236 8.43 3.81 6.02
CA MET A 236 9.88 4.02 5.95
C MET A 236 10.28 5.13 4.99
N GLU A 237 9.49 5.39 3.94
CA GLU A 237 9.77 6.48 2.98
C GLU A 237 9.72 7.85 3.65
N SER A 238 8.76 8.06 4.57
CA SER A 238 8.65 9.30 5.34
C SER A 238 9.86 9.53 6.26
N ILE A 239 10.47 8.46 6.80
CA ILE A 239 11.62 8.54 7.72
C ILE A 239 12.88 8.99 6.98
N ILE A 240 13.11 8.48 5.76
CA ILE A 240 14.26 8.88 4.94
C ILE A 240 14.08 10.30 4.39
N GLY A 241 12.85 10.70 4.06
CA GLY A 241 12.53 12.06 3.61
C GLY A 241 12.80 13.13 4.68
N GLU A 242 12.65 12.80 5.97
CA GLU A 242 12.96 13.72 7.06
C GLU A 242 14.46 13.97 7.24
N ARG A 243 15.32 12.97 6.98
CA ARG A 243 16.78 13.16 7.04
C ARG A 243 17.29 14.21 6.04
N ASN A 244 16.63 14.37 4.90
CA ASN A 244 17.02 15.36 3.88
C ASN A 244 16.56 16.79 4.21
N ARG A 245 15.65 16.98 5.17
CA ARG A 245 15.23 18.32 5.62
C ARG A 245 16.12 18.92 6.71
N TRP A 246 16.92 18.12 7.41
CA TRP A 246 17.84 18.59 8.46
C TRP A 246 19.25 18.92 7.95
N ILE A 247 19.54 18.68 6.67
CA ILE A 247 20.83 19.05 6.02
C ILE A 247 20.64 20.30 5.12
N GLY A 248 19.44 20.90 5.14
CA GLY A 248 19.07 22.05 4.31
C GLY A 248 18.31 23.15 5.04
N SER A 249 18.54 23.32 6.35
CA SER A 249 18.05 24.46 7.14
C SER A 249 19.18 25.07 7.97
#